data_AF-A0A7C6S607-F1
#
_entry.id   AF-A0A7C6S607-F1
#
_cell.length_a   1.000
_cell.length_b   1.000
_cell.length_c   1.000
_cell.angle_alpha   90.00
_cell.angle_beta   90.00
_cell.angle_gamma   90.00
#
_symmetry.space_group_name_H-M   'P 1'
#
loop_
_entity.id
_entity.type
_entity.pdbx_description
1 polymer ?
#
loop_
_entity_poly.entity_id
_entity_poly.type
_entity_poly.pdbx_seq_one_letter_code
_entity_poly.pdbx_strand_id
1 'polypeptide(L)'
;MFPFVRDIHSYLEGYDITNMYYTGLTTIATAFKDAASLLGGDTENTARNMRRTLIGVSQVFGVPLRNLETYSKGVIGLFSPSARYKYESVFYNQPYVKDLQKAVDKGDDKMADTITEMMLKDKGIGKTDAKTRMEIIKLYAQGENVLPSGVGKSITINGEERELTKAERRQISSIYSQADITKLTNSPEYAKLTTAQKAKAIRTLYSIQREKAYAKVLGLELPKRALFAYAIDPAIIAYVLAMVSDMQGDKKLIIQRIINQLNVPASQKYMLMGMLGYRNKNGAGIVRAYINRLDLTRTEKQSLYEHSGY
;
A
#
# COMPACT_ATOMS: atom_id res chain seq x y z
N MET A 1 24.84 5.26 32.32
CA MET A 1 23.88 4.14 32.28
C MET A 1 22.68 4.58 33.10
N PHE A 2 21.50 4.79 32.49
CA PHE A 2 20.33 5.32 33.23
C PHE A 2 19.85 4.26 34.25
N PRO A 3 19.67 4.62 35.54
CA PRO A 3 19.44 3.65 36.63
C PRO A 3 18.14 2.85 36.55
N PHE A 4 17.26 3.13 35.57
CA PHE A 4 15.92 2.56 35.47
C PHE A 4 15.78 1.43 34.43
N VAL A 5 16.81 1.22 33.58
CA VAL A 5 16.75 0.25 32.47
C VAL A 5 16.73 -1.20 32.99
N ARG A 6 17.47 -1.47 34.06
CA ARG A 6 17.51 -2.78 34.73
C ARG A 6 16.18 -3.12 35.37
N ASP A 7 15.58 -2.16 36.06
CA ASP A 7 14.37 -2.39 36.85
C ASP A 7 13.11 -2.57 35.97
N ILE A 8 13.07 -1.96 34.78
CA ILE A 8 12.01 -2.21 33.78
C ILE A 8 12.10 -3.63 33.21
N HIS A 9 13.31 -4.14 32.96
CA HIS A 9 13.52 -5.50 32.48
C HIS A 9 13.09 -6.54 33.54
N SER A 10 13.47 -6.30 34.80
CA SER A 10 13.10 -7.17 35.93
C SER A 10 11.59 -7.21 36.20
N TYR A 11 10.86 -6.10 36.00
CA TYR A 11 9.40 -6.08 36.13
C TYR A 11 8.69 -6.85 35.00
N LEU A 12 9.19 -6.74 33.75
CA LEU A 12 8.66 -7.49 32.60
C LEU A 12 8.87 -9.01 32.73
N GLU A 13 9.85 -9.43 33.52
CA GLU A 13 10.15 -10.84 33.84
C GLU A 13 9.42 -11.37 35.09
N GLY A 14 8.57 -10.55 35.71
CA GLY A 14 7.69 -10.98 36.82
C GLY A 14 8.30 -10.92 38.22
N TYR A 15 9.43 -10.23 38.41
CA TYR A 15 10.01 -10.00 39.73
C TYR A 15 9.37 -8.81 40.45
N ASP A 16 9.13 -8.97 41.75
CA ASP A 16 8.48 -7.96 42.60
C ASP A 16 9.52 -6.91 43.05
N ILE A 17 9.36 -5.68 42.56
CA ILE A 17 10.26 -4.56 42.87
C ILE A 17 9.60 -3.72 43.96
N THR A 18 10.20 -3.70 45.15
CA THR A 18 9.65 -3.02 46.33
C THR A 18 10.01 -1.52 46.38
N ASN A 19 9.00 -0.72 46.75
CA ASN A 19 8.96 0.74 47.07
C ASN A 19 8.67 1.79 45.98
N MET A 20 7.74 2.71 46.34
CA MET A 20 7.27 4.03 45.84
C MET A 20 7.20 4.34 44.33
N TYR A 21 8.02 3.69 43.52
CA TYR A 21 7.99 3.70 42.05
C TYR A 21 6.88 2.82 41.46
N TYR A 22 6.10 2.12 42.29
CA TYR A 22 5.12 1.12 41.87
C TYR A 22 4.00 1.71 40.99
N THR A 23 3.50 2.93 41.27
CA THR A 23 2.53 3.61 40.40
C THR A 23 3.17 4.15 39.12
N GLY A 24 4.43 4.60 39.18
CA GLY A 24 5.17 5.09 38.02
C GLY A 24 5.54 4.00 37.02
N LEU A 25 6.13 2.91 37.51
CA LEU A 25 6.58 1.78 36.71
C LEU A 25 5.41 0.95 36.16
N THR A 26 4.34 0.73 36.93
CA THR A 26 3.12 0.09 36.41
C THR A 26 2.46 0.93 35.32
N THR A 27 2.45 2.26 35.46
CA THR A 27 1.92 3.20 34.45
C THR A 27 2.79 3.26 33.20
N ILE A 28 4.13 3.19 33.35
CA ILE A 28 5.07 3.08 32.23
C ILE A 28 4.93 1.72 31.54
N ALA A 29 4.81 0.62 32.29
CA ALA A 29 4.60 -0.71 31.75
C ALA A 29 3.24 -0.83 31.02
N THR A 30 2.17 -0.21 31.54
CA THR A 30 0.90 -0.11 30.82
C THR A 30 1.00 0.78 29.59
N ALA A 31 1.73 1.90 29.65
CA ALA A 31 2.04 2.71 28.48
C ALA A 31 2.82 1.93 27.40
N PHE A 32 3.76 1.05 27.79
CA PHE A 32 4.45 0.15 26.88
C PHE A 32 3.52 -0.93 26.31
N LYS A 33 2.64 -1.50 27.14
CA LYS A 33 1.63 -2.47 26.72
C LYS A 33 0.62 -1.85 25.75
N ASP A 34 0.25 -0.59 25.96
CA ASP A 34 -0.61 0.20 25.08
C ASP A 34 0.12 0.63 23.80
N ALA A 35 1.41 0.96 23.87
CA ALA A 35 2.22 1.20 22.68
C ALA A 35 2.44 -0.09 21.86
N ALA A 36 2.57 -1.24 22.52
CA ALA A 36 2.64 -2.54 21.87
C ALA A 36 1.28 -2.95 21.25
N SER A 37 0.15 -2.61 21.87
CA SER A 37 -1.17 -2.81 21.25
C SER A 37 -1.38 -1.92 20.02
N LEU A 38 -0.75 -0.74 19.97
CA LEU A 38 -0.65 0.07 18.74
C LEU A 38 0.16 -0.62 17.63
N LEU A 39 1.18 -1.42 17.96
CA LEU A 39 1.88 -2.26 16.98
C LEU A 39 0.98 -3.39 16.44
N GLY A 40 0.02 -3.87 17.22
CA GLY A 40 -0.97 -4.88 16.84
C GLY A 40 -2.09 -4.41 15.88
N GLY A 41 -2.23 -3.10 15.68
CA GLY A 41 -3.15 -2.53 14.68
C GLY A 41 -4.54 -2.13 15.18
N ASP A 42 -4.74 -2.01 16.49
CA ASP A 42 -6.02 -1.58 17.06
C ASP A 42 -6.16 -0.04 16.98
N THR A 43 -6.93 0.43 15.99
CA THR A 43 -6.94 1.84 15.56
C THR A 43 -8.11 2.67 16.08
N GLU A 44 -9.15 2.05 16.61
CA GLU A 44 -10.40 2.71 16.99
C GLU A 44 -10.27 3.54 18.29
N ASN A 45 -9.29 3.20 19.14
CA ASN A 45 -9.00 3.91 20.39
C ASN A 45 -7.59 4.54 20.44
N THR A 46 -6.84 4.59 19.33
CA THR A 46 -5.42 5.02 19.31
C THR A 46 -5.20 6.38 19.95
N ALA A 47 -5.94 7.42 19.56
CA ALA A 47 -5.75 8.76 20.12
C ALA A 47 -6.13 8.86 21.61
N ARG A 48 -7.12 8.07 22.05
CA ARG A 48 -7.58 8.03 23.45
C ARG A 48 -6.57 7.28 24.34
N ASN A 49 -6.07 6.14 23.88
CA ASN A 49 -5.04 5.36 24.56
C ASN A 49 -3.74 6.14 24.63
N MET A 50 -3.34 6.80 23.53
CA MET A 50 -2.20 7.71 23.50
C MET A 50 -2.34 8.87 24.51
N ARG A 51 -3.54 9.45 24.61
CA ARG A 51 -3.83 10.51 25.58
C ARG A 51 -3.75 10.02 27.03
N ARG A 52 -4.18 8.78 27.31
CA ARG A 52 -4.04 8.15 28.63
C ARG A 52 -2.58 7.88 28.98
N THR A 53 -1.80 7.38 28.03
CA THR A 53 -0.34 7.23 28.18
C THR A 53 0.34 8.57 28.49
N LEU A 54 -0.02 9.63 27.77
CA LEU A 54 0.50 10.99 28.02
C LEU A 54 0.11 11.52 29.40
N ILE A 55 -1.12 11.30 29.85
CA ILE A 55 -1.58 11.71 31.18
C ILE A 55 -0.81 10.92 32.27
N GLY A 56 -0.64 9.61 32.10
CA GLY A 56 0.09 8.76 33.04
C GLY A 56 1.55 9.18 33.19
N VAL A 57 2.26 9.43 32.09
CA VAL A 57 3.66 9.92 32.12
C VAL A 57 3.75 11.31 32.79
N SER A 58 2.78 12.20 32.57
CA SER A 58 2.77 13.52 33.19
C SER A 58 2.60 13.50 34.71
N GLN A 59 1.78 12.57 35.20
CA GLN A 59 1.53 12.38 36.63
C GLN A 59 2.73 11.77 37.35
N VAL A 60 3.51 10.92 36.66
CA VAL A 60 4.64 10.19 37.25
C VAL A 60 5.89 11.04 37.36
N PHE A 61 6.18 11.88 36.36
CA PHE A 61 7.43 12.63 36.31
C PHE A 61 7.28 14.11 36.68
N GLY A 62 6.06 14.59 36.98
CA GLY A 62 5.80 16.00 37.30
C GLY A 62 6.15 16.97 36.15
N VAL A 63 6.28 16.44 34.92
CA VAL A 63 6.70 17.21 33.76
C VAL A 63 5.49 17.94 33.20
N PRO A 64 5.57 19.27 32.98
CA PRO A 64 4.49 20.02 32.34
C PRO A 64 4.15 19.41 30.98
N LEU A 65 2.86 19.31 30.64
CA LEU A 65 2.37 18.75 29.36
C LEU A 65 3.09 19.31 28.11
N ARG A 66 3.66 20.51 28.19
CA ARG A 66 4.42 21.17 27.12
C ARG A 66 5.76 20.48 26.78
N ASN A 67 6.37 19.74 27.71
CA ASN A 67 7.67 19.06 27.52
C ASN A 67 7.54 17.53 27.37
N LEU A 68 6.32 17.00 27.51
CA LEU A 68 6.08 15.56 27.55
C LEU A 68 6.35 14.86 26.24
N GLU A 69 6.05 15.52 25.13
CA GLU A 69 6.18 14.95 23.80
C GLU A 69 7.63 14.52 23.50
N THR A 70 8.61 15.31 23.95
CA THR A 70 10.04 15.02 23.81
C THR A 70 10.46 13.84 24.69
N TYR A 71 9.92 13.74 25.90
CA TYR A 71 10.21 12.64 26.83
C TYR A 71 9.57 11.32 26.39
N SER A 72 8.31 11.32 25.99
CA SER A 72 7.64 10.12 25.46
C SER A 72 8.29 9.63 24.17
N LYS A 73 8.71 10.54 23.27
CA LYS A 73 9.53 10.20 22.10
C LYS A 73 10.86 9.57 22.48
N GLY A 74 11.55 10.13 23.50
CA GLY A 74 12.81 9.61 23.99
C GLY A 74 12.69 8.20 24.56
N VAL A 75 11.69 7.97 25.41
CA VAL A 75 11.44 6.67 26.04
C VAL A 75 11.01 5.63 25.00
N ILE A 76 10.06 5.91 24.11
CA ILE A 76 9.65 4.95 23.06
C ILE A 76 10.83 4.65 22.12
N GLY A 77 11.59 5.68 21.72
CA GLY A 77 12.73 5.54 20.81
C GLY A 77 13.91 4.74 21.36
N LEU A 78 14.07 4.65 22.69
CA LEU A 78 15.11 3.84 23.33
C LEU A 78 14.86 2.33 23.21
N PHE A 79 13.60 1.90 23.08
CA PHE A 79 13.24 0.47 23.05
C PHE A 79 12.65 0.01 21.71
N SER A 80 11.96 0.90 21.00
CA SER A 80 11.38 0.59 19.68
C SER A 80 11.40 1.84 18.78
N PRO A 81 12.46 2.01 17.98
CA PRO A 81 12.54 3.07 16.96
C PRO A 81 11.34 3.05 16.00
N SER A 82 10.82 1.87 15.67
CA SER A 82 9.63 1.69 14.82
C SER A 82 8.33 2.18 15.49
N ALA A 83 8.12 1.89 16.77
CA ALA A 83 6.99 2.43 17.53
C ALA A 83 7.07 3.96 17.66
N ARG A 84 8.28 4.52 17.82
CA ARG A 84 8.49 5.97 17.84
C ARG A 84 8.11 6.60 16.50
N TYR A 85 8.50 6.01 15.38
CA TYR A 85 8.14 6.54 14.07
C TYR A 85 6.63 6.47 13.82
N LYS A 86 5.97 5.39 14.27
CA LYS A 86 4.51 5.26 14.24
C LYS A 86 3.80 6.30 15.10
N TYR A 87 4.38 6.66 16.24
CA TYR A 87 3.92 7.76 17.07
C TYR A 87 4.07 9.10 16.35
N GLU A 88 5.24 9.38 15.78
CA GLU A 88 5.52 10.66 15.10
C GLU A 88 4.70 10.84 13.81
N SER A 89 4.38 9.77 13.08
CA SER A 89 3.57 9.85 11.85
C SER A 89 2.10 10.19 12.09
N VAL A 90 1.57 9.97 13.30
CA VAL A 90 0.22 10.38 13.67
C VAL A 90 0.10 11.90 13.83
N PHE A 91 1.21 12.57 14.19
CA PHE A 91 1.22 14.00 14.53
C PHE A 91 1.98 14.87 13.51
N TYR A 92 2.87 14.29 12.71
CA TYR A 92 3.75 15.01 11.80
C TYR A 92 3.76 14.41 10.40
N ASN A 93 3.87 15.27 9.38
CA ASN A 93 4.12 14.85 8.01
C ASN A 93 5.53 14.26 7.91
N GLN A 94 5.61 12.95 7.69
CA GLN A 94 6.88 12.23 7.62
C GLN A 94 7.48 12.24 6.21
N PRO A 95 8.80 12.43 6.06
CA PRO A 95 9.47 12.26 4.78
C PRO A 95 9.72 10.77 4.49
N TYR A 96 8.65 9.97 4.39
CA TYR A 96 8.69 8.50 4.33
C TYR A 96 9.73 7.93 3.37
N VAL A 97 9.89 8.50 2.16
CA VAL A 97 10.87 8.02 1.17
C VAL A 97 12.30 8.19 1.67
N LYS A 98 12.62 9.34 2.27
CA LYS A 98 13.95 9.64 2.81
C LYS A 98 14.27 8.72 3.99
N ASP A 99 13.28 8.46 4.84
CA ASP A 99 13.48 7.60 6.02
C ASP A 99 13.54 6.12 5.63
N LEU A 100 12.76 5.70 4.62
CA LEU A 100 12.85 4.37 4.04
C LEU A 100 14.26 4.14 3.48
N GLN A 101 14.80 5.10 2.73
CA GLN A 101 16.17 5.01 2.21
C GLN A 101 17.18 4.80 3.35
N LYS A 102 17.10 5.62 4.41
CA LYS A 102 18.00 5.46 5.57
C LYS A 102 17.87 4.11 6.26
N ALA A 103 16.65 3.56 6.35
CA ALA A 103 16.42 2.26 6.98
C ALA A 103 17.02 1.14 6.12
N VAL A 104 16.85 1.22 4.80
CA VAL A 104 17.47 0.31 3.83
C VAL A 104 19.00 0.39 3.87
N ASP A 105 19.57 1.59 3.86
CA ASP A 105 21.03 1.80 3.92
C ASP A 105 21.66 1.23 5.20
N LYS A 106 20.87 1.17 6.29
CA LYS A 106 21.29 0.63 7.59
C LYS A 106 20.99 -0.87 7.75
N GLY A 107 20.30 -1.50 6.80
CA GLY A 107 19.83 -2.88 6.93
C GLY A 107 18.80 -3.08 8.06
N ASP A 108 18.06 -2.05 8.44
CA ASP A 108 17.02 -2.13 9.48
C ASP A 108 15.68 -2.54 8.86
N ASP A 109 15.54 -3.83 8.58
CA ASP A 109 14.35 -4.40 7.92
C ASP A 109 13.05 -4.11 8.68
N LYS A 110 13.10 -4.11 10.01
CA LYS A 110 11.93 -3.82 10.86
C LYS A 110 11.48 -2.37 10.71
N MET A 111 12.43 -1.44 10.67
CA MET A 111 12.14 -0.03 10.43
C MET A 111 11.66 0.21 9.00
N ALA A 112 12.30 -0.40 8.00
CA ALA A 112 11.89 -0.30 6.60
C ALA A 112 10.45 -0.81 6.38
N ASP A 113 10.11 -1.95 7.00
CA ASP A 113 8.75 -2.53 6.98
C ASP A 113 7.72 -1.58 7.60
N THR A 114 8.05 -1.02 8.77
CA THR A 114 7.19 -0.08 9.49
C THR A 114 6.95 1.20 8.68
N ILE A 115 8.02 1.81 8.14
CA ILE A 115 7.93 3.00 7.28
C ILE A 115 7.08 2.71 6.05
N THR A 116 7.29 1.56 5.40
CA THR A 116 6.55 1.16 4.21
C THR A 116 5.06 0.97 4.52
N GLU A 117 4.71 0.30 5.62
CA GLU A 117 3.32 0.14 6.06
C GLU A 117 2.62 1.49 6.23
N MET A 118 3.26 2.43 6.93
CA MET A 118 2.69 3.76 7.15
C MET A 118 2.60 4.58 5.87
N MET A 119 3.61 4.52 5.02
CA MET A 119 3.62 5.22 3.74
C MET A 119 2.49 4.71 2.83
N LEU A 120 2.27 3.40 2.76
CA LEU A 120 1.17 2.82 1.99
C LEU A 120 -0.19 3.26 2.56
N LYS A 121 -0.34 3.24 3.89
CA LYS A 121 -1.55 3.72 4.56
C LYS A 121 -1.83 5.21 4.26
N ASP A 122 -0.82 6.07 4.34
CA ASP A 122 -0.95 7.51 4.05
C ASP A 122 -1.30 7.77 2.57
N LYS A 123 -0.79 6.93 1.67
CA LYS A 123 -1.16 6.94 0.24
C LYS A 123 -2.59 6.46 -0.03
N GLY A 124 -3.31 5.99 0.99
CA GLY A 124 -4.67 5.48 0.89
C GLY A 124 -4.76 4.01 0.49
N ILE A 125 -3.65 3.27 0.59
CA ILE A 125 -3.62 1.81 0.37
C ILE A 125 -3.97 1.11 1.68
N GLY A 126 -4.71 0.02 1.58
CA GLY A 126 -5.18 -0.73 2.74
C GLY A 126 -4.07 -1.52 3.42
N LYS A 127 -4.48 -2.35 4.38
CA LYS A 127 -3.56 -3.23 5.09
C LYS A 127 -2.88 -4.17 4.09
N THR A 128 -1.57 -4.05 4.01
CA THR A 128 -0.71 -4.88 3.17
C THR A 128 0.00 -5.88 4.09
N ASP A 129 0.12 -7.15 3.71
CA ASP A 129 0.85 -8.13 4.52
C ASP A 129 2.38 -7.90 4.49
N ALA A 130 3.08 -8.44 5.48
CA ALA A 130 4.53 -8.24 5.64
C ALA A 130 5.34 -8.78 4.45
N LYS A 131 4.96 -9.92 3.85
CA LYS A 131 5.68 -10.49 2.71
C LYS A 131 5.60 -9.56 1.50
N THR A 132 4.42 -9.00 1.27
CA THR A 132 4.19 -8.03 0.21
C THR A 132 5.00 -6.74 0.41
N ARG A 133 5.04 -6.20 1.64
CA ARG A 133 5.85 -5.01 1.94
C ARG A 133 7.35 -5.28 1.78
N MET A 134 7.81 -6.47 2.17
CA MET A 134 9.21 -6.88 1.98
C MET A 134 9.60 -6.96 0.50
N GLU A 135 8.70 -7.42 -0.37
CA GLU A 135 8.95 -7.39 -1.82
C GLU A 135 9.08 -5.95 -2.35
N ILE A 136 8.25 -5.01 -1.88
CA ILE A 136 8.36 -3.58 -2.22
C ILE A 136 9.71 -3.03 -1.74
N ILE A 137 10.10 -3.31 -0.49
CA ILE A 137 11.35 -2.82 0.09
C ILE A 137 12.56 -3.37 -0.66
N LYS A 138 12.54 -4.65 -1.01
CA LYS A 138 13.59 -5.29 -1.80
C LYS A 138 13.76 -4.62 -3.16
N LEU A 139 12.67 -4.41 -3.89
CA LEU A 139 12.71 -3.76 -5.21
C LEU A 139 13.16 -2.30 -5.09
N TYR A 140 12.70 -1.58 -4.06
CA TYR A 140 13.14 -0.22 -3.77
C TYR A 140 14.65 -0.16 -3.47
N ALA A 141 15.17 -1.07 -2.65
CA ALA A 141 16.60 -1.17 -2.34
C ALA A 141 17.46 -1.47 -3.57
N GLN A 142 16.89 -2.13 -4.58
CA GLN A 142 17.52 -2.38 -5.88
C GLN A 142 17.46 -1.16 -6.82
N GLY A 143 16.95 -0.01 -6.37
CA GLY A 143 16.84 1.22 -7.14
C GLY A 143 15.61 1.30 -8.04
N GLU A 144 14.68 0.34 -7.93
CA GLU A 144 13.50 0.32 -8.78
C GLU A 144 12.39 1.27 -8.32
N ASN A 145 11.69 1.84 -9.29
CA ASN A 145 10.51 2.65 -9.02
C ASN A 145 9.26 1.79 -8.79
N VAL A 146 9.15 1.25 -7.57
CA VAL A 146 8.05 0.36 -7.13
C VAL A 146 6.99 1.08 -6.28
N LEU A 147 7.32 2.21 -5.67
CA LEU A 147 6.44 2.88 -4.71
C LEU A 147 5.18 3.43 -5.40
N PRO A 148 3.98 3.12 -4.90
CA PRO A 148 2.75 3.59 -5.51
C PRO A 148 2.55 5.11 -5.33
N SER A 149 1.80 5.73 -6.22
CA SER A 149 1.32 7.09 -5.98
C SER A 149 0.13 7.08 -5.04
N GLY A 150 0.00 8.12 -4.21
CA GLY A 150 -1.14 8.27 -3.29
C GLY A 150 -2.33 8.99 -3.92
N VAL A 151 -3.35 9.23 -3.09
CA VAL A 151 -4.45 10.15 -3.41
C VAL A 151 -3.97 11.59 -3.27
N GLY A 152 -4.00 12.34 -4.36
CA GLY A 152 -3.53 13.73 -4.39
C GLY A 152 -4.49 14.69 -3.69
N LYS A 153 -4.08 15.96 -3.59
CA LYS A 153 -4.98 17.06 -3.22
C LYS A 153 -5.75 17.60 -4.42
N SER A 154 -5.20 17.43 -5.61
CA SER A 154 -5.77 17.85 -6.88
C SER A 154 -5.63 16.73 -7.92
N ILE A 155 -6.38 16.87 -9.00
CA ILE A 155 -6.29 16.04 -10.20
C ILE A 155 -6.47 16.93 -11.44
N THR A 156 -5.74 16.63 -12.49
CA THR A 156 -5.95 17.24 -13.80
C THR A 156 -7.04 16.49 -14.56
N ILE A 157 -8.10 17.19 -14.96
CA ILE A 157 -9.19 16.66 -15.80
C ILE A 157 -9.24 17.56 -17.04
N ASN A 158 -9.11 16.96 -18.23
CA ASN A 158 -9.15 17.69 -19.52
C ASN A 158 -8.16 18.87 -19.62
N GLY A 159 -7.00 18.78 -18.94
CA GLY A 159 -5.98 19.83 -18.92
C GLY A 159 -6.16 20.87 -17.83
N GLU A 160 -7.27 20.86 -17.08
CA GLU A 160 -7.52 21.77 -15.98
C GLU A 160 -7.26 21.09 -14.63
N GLU A 161 -6.54 21.77 -13.74
CA GLU A 161 -6.31 21.27 -12.38
C GLU A 161 -7.52 21.59 -11.50
N ARG A 162 -8.07 20.56 -10.86
CA ARG A 162 -9.17 20.66 -9.91
C ARG A 162 -8.73 20.15 -8.54
N GLU A 163 -9.01 20.92 -7.49
CA GLU A 163 -8.86 20.45 -6.13
C GLU A 163 -9.93 19.41 -5.76
N LEU A 164 -9.50 18.38 -5.03
CA LEU A 164 -10.37 17.35 -4.48
C LEU A 164 -10.84 17.75 -3.09
N THR A 165 -12.16 17.71 -2.90
CA THR A 165 -12.78 17.87 -1.59
C THR A 165 -12.31 16.79 -0.62
N LYS A 166 -12.42 17.06 0.68
CA LYS A 166 -12.13 16.05 1.72
C LYS A 166 -13.00 14.79 1.57
N ALA A 167 -14.24 14.95 1.13
CA ALA A 167 -15.17 13.83 0.92
C ALA A 167 -14.73 12.95 -0.26
N GLU A 168 -14.41 13.56 -1.41
CA GLU A 168 -13.90 12.83 -2.58
C GLU A 168 -12.61 12.08 -2.24
N ARG A 169 -11.65 12.74 -1.56
CA ARG A 169 -10.40 12.07 -1.15
C ARG A 169 -10.63 10.85 -0.25
N ARG A 170 -11.59 10.94 0.67
CA ARG A 170 -11.97 9.81 1.53
C ARG A 170 -12.58 8.67 0.72
N GLN A 171 -13.48 8.96 -0.20
CA GLN A 171 -14.10 7.94 -1.05
C GLN A 171 -13.09 7.29 -2.01
N ILE A 172 -12.21 8.09 -2.62
CA ILE A 172 -11.12 7.59 -3.48
C ILE A 172 -10.22 6.69 -2.66
N SER A 173 -9.78 7.13 -1.48
CA SER A 173 -8.95 6.31 -0.59
C SER A 173 -9.64 5.02 -0.16
N SER A 174 -10.95 5.02 0.08
CA SER A 174 -11.70 3.82 0.47
C SER A 174 -11.78 2.77 -0.65
N ILE A 175 -11.82 3.20 -1.91
CA ILE A 175 -11.80 2.27 -3.05
C ILE A 175 -10.35 1.85 -3.35
N TYR A 176 -9.41 2.79 -3.28
CA TYR A 176 -8.00 2.55 -3.52
C TYR A 176 -7.39 1.61 -2.48
N SER A 177 -7.88 1.64 -1.24
CA SER A 177 -7.42 0.77 -0.16
C SER A 177 -7.69 -0.72 -0.42
N GLN A 178 -8.56 -1.04 -1.38
CA GLN A 178 -8.82 -2.41 -1.81
C GLN A 178 -7.75 -2.94 -2.79
N ALA A 179 -6.74 -2.12 -3.14
CA ALA A 179 -5.62 -2.59 -3.94
C ALA A 179 -4.86 -3.67 -3.17
N ASP A 180 -4.87 -4.88 -3.69
CA ASP A 180 -4.15 -6.03 -3.14
C ASP A 180 -3.22 -6.63 -4.19
N ILE A 181 -1.91 -6.58 -3.92
CA ILE A 181 -0.89 -7.17 -4.81
C ILE A 181 -0.52 -8.60 -4.40
N THR A 182 -1.10 -9.15 -3.33
CA THR A 182 -0.78 -10.49 -2.80
C THR A 182 -0.97 -11.58 -3.86
N LYS A 183 -2.05 -11.51 -4.64
CA LYS A 183 -2.30 -12.45 -5.74
C LYS A 183 -1.22 -12.38 -6.81
N LEU A 184 -0.75 -11.17 -7.13
CA LEU A 184 0.34 -10.96 -8.08
C LEU A 184 1.65 -11.52 -7.54
N THR A 185 2.07 -11.11 -6.33
CA THR A 185 3.37 -11.47 -5.73
C THR A 185 3.49 -12.96 -5.42
N ASN A 186 2.38 -13.65 -5.16
CA ASN A 186 2.36 -15.10 -4.95
C ASN A 186 2.24 -15.92 -6.24
N SER A 187 2.08 -15.30 -7.41
CA SER A 187 1.93 -16.05 -8.67
C SER A 187 3.27 -16.61 -9.17
N PRO A 188 3.29 -17.85 -9.71
CA PRO A 188 4.48 -18.41 -10.36
C PRO A 188 4.98 -17.57 -11.55
N GLU A 189 4.06 -16.89 -12.24
CA GLU A 189 4.35 -15.99 -13.36
C GLU A 189 5.15 -14.78 -12.89
N TYR A 190 4.78 -14.17 -11.77
CA TYR A 190 5.50 -13.03 -11.19
C TYR A 190 6.92 -13.40 -10.77
N ALA A 191 7.14 -14.61 -10.25
CA ALA A 191 8.47 -15.05 -9.84
C ALA A 191 9.49 -15.04 -11.00
N LYS A 192 9.02 -15.25 -12.24
CA LYS A 192 9.84 -15.28 -13.47
C LYS A 192 10.18 -13.89 -14.02
N LEU A 193 9.55 -12.83 -13.52
CA LEU A 193 9.80 -11.47 -13.97
C LEU A 193 11.18 -10.97 -13.50
N THR A 194 11.80 -10.11 -14.30
CA THR A 194 12.97 -9.34 -13.86
C THR A 194 12.61 -8.36 -12.75
N THR A 195 13.60 -7.87 -12.02
CA THR A 195 13.43 -6.84 -10.98
C THR A 195 12.66 -5.61 -11.48
N ALA A 196 13.02 -5.06 -12.64
CA ALA A 196 12.32 -3.94 -13.26
C ALA A 196 10.86 -4.28 -13.64
N GLN A 197 10.63 -5.47 -14.20
CA GLN A 197 9.29 -5.93 -14.54
C GLN A 197 8.42 -6.14 -13.31
N LYS A 198 8.98 -6.67 -12.22
CA LYS A 198 8.29 -6.83 -10.93
C LYS A 198 7.82 -5.49 -10.38
N ALA A 199 8.71 -4.51 -10.32
CA ALA A 199 8.38 -3.15 -9.88
C ALA A 199 7.30 -2.52 -10.76
N LYS A 200 7.41 -2.69 -12.09
CA LYS A 200 6.39 -2.23 -13.04
C LYS A 200 5.04 -2.92 -12.84
N ALA A 201 5.00 -4.22 -12.61
CA ALA A 201 3.77 -4.97 -12.38
C ALA A 201 3.05 -4.47 -11.12
N ILE A 202 3.77 -4.35 -10.00
CA ILE A 202 3.24 -3.82 -8.74
C ILE A 202 2.65 -2.42 -8.94
N ARG A 203 3.42 -1.51 -9.53
CA ARG A 203 2.97 -0.13 -9.79
C ARG A 203 1.76 -0.10 -10.71
N THR A 204 1.72 -0.98 -11.70
CA THR A 204 0.60 -1.07 -12.65
C THR A 204 -0.68 -1.49 -11.92
N LEU A 205 -0.62 -2.51 -11.06
CA LEU A 205 -1.78 -2.97 -10.30
C LEU A 205 -2.34 -1.85 -9.41
N TYR A 206 -1.46 -1.16 -8.66
CA TYR A 206 -1.88 0.01 -7.87
C TYR A 206 -2.47 1.12 -8.76
N SER A 207 -1.86 1.40 -9.92
CA SER A 207 -2.38 2.44 -10.83
C SER A 207 -3.77 2.11 -11.36
N ILE A 208 -4.06 0.85 -11.70
CA ILE A 208 -5.38 0.39 -12.16
C ILE A 208 -6.43 0.65 -11.08
N GLN A 209 -6.14 0.25 -9.84
CA GLN A 209 -7.09 0.44 -8.75
C GLN A 209 -7.29 1.93 -8.43
N ARG A 210 -6.20 2.72 -8.50
CA ARG A 210 -6.26 4.17 -8.31
C ARG A 210 -7.13 4.82 -9.39
N GLU A 211 -6.85 4.55 -10.66
CA GLU A 211 -7.60 5.04 -11.83
C GLU A 211 -9.10 4.71 -11.71
N LYS A 212 -9.43 3.47 -11.34
CA LYS A 212 -10.80 3.04 -11.08
C LYS A 212 -11.46 3.84 -9.95
N ALA A 213 -10.74 4.10 -8.86
CA ALA A 213 -11.24 4.89 -7.74
C ALA A 213 -11.56 6.34 -8.15
N TYR A 214 -10.66 6.99 -8.89
CA TYR A 214 -10.88 8.34 -9.40
C TYR A 214 -12.07 8.40 -10.35
N ALA A 215 -12.14 7.50 -11.34
CA ALA A 215 -13.23 7.48 -12.31
C ALA A 215 -14.59 7.31 -11.63
N LYS A 216 -14.71 6.37 -10.68
CA LYS A 216 -15.95 6.09 -9.99
C LYS A 216 -16.42 7.25 -9.11
N VAL A 217 -15.52 7.89 -8.37
CA VAL A 217 -15.88 8.98 -7.43
C VAL A 217 -16.20 10.27 -8.17
N LEU A 218 -15.46 10.56 -9.24
CA LEU A 218 -15.58 11.82 -9.97
C LEU A 218 -16.54 11.73 -11.16
N GLY A 219 -17.13 10.55 -11.42
CA GLY A 219 -18.03 10.33 -12.56
C GLY A 219 -17.34 10.49 -13.90
N LEU A 220 -16.04 10.15 -13.98
CA LEU A 220 -15.25 10.23 -15.21
C LEU A 220 -15.36 8.91 -15.99
N GLU A 221 -15.09 8.98 -17.29
CA GLU A 221 -14.94 7.77 -18.10
C GLU A 221 -13.84 6.88 -17.53
N LEU A 222 -14.11 5.58 -17.46
CA LEU A 222 -13.12 4.61 -16.99
C LEU A 222 -11.95 4.56 -17.98
N PRO A 223 -10.70 4.76 -17.50
CA PRO A 223 -9.53 4.58 -18.34
C PRO A 223 -9.47 3.15 -18.89
N LYS A 224 -8.85 2.98 -20.07
CA LYS A 224 -8.72 1.68 -20.75
C LYS A 224 -8.35 0.53 -19.78
N ARG A 225 -7.32 0.71 -18.94
CA ARG A 225 -6.87 -0.34 -18.01
C ARG A 225 -7.89 -0.64 -16.91
N ALA A 226 -8.57 0.39 -16.41
CA ALA A 226 -9.65 0.23 -15.44
C ALA A 226 -10.85 -0.50 -16.04
N LEU A 227 -11.20 -0.25 -17.32
CA LEU A 227 -12.21 -1.02 -18.04
C LEU A 227 -11.83 -2.51 -18.14
N PHE A 228 -10.60 -2.81 -18.55
CA PHE A 228 -10.14 -4.21 -18.62
C PHE A 228 -10.16 -4.90 -17.25
N ALA A 229 -9.97 -4.17 -16.15
CA ALA A 229 -10.03 -4.72 -14.80
C ALA A 229 -11.42 -5.23 -14.37
N TYR A 230 -12.49 -4.91 -15.12
CA TYR A 230 -13.81 -5.54 -14.94
C TYR A 230 -13.90 -6.92 -15.61
N ALA A 231 -13.08 -7.15 -16.62
CA ALA A 231 -13.10 -8.35 -17.44
C ALA A 231 -11.97 -9.33 -17.11
N ILE A 232 -10.85 -8.83 -16.59
CA ILE A 232 -9.61 -9.59 -16.40
C ILE A 232 -9.05 -9.19 -15.04
N ASP A 233 -8.54 -10.19 -14.32
CA ASP A 233 -7.87 -9.95 -13.05
C ASP A 233 -6.74 -8.91 -13.18
N PRO A 234 -6.72 -7.85 -12.37
CA PRO A 234 -5.65 -6.84 -12.40
C PRO A 234 -4.23 -7.39 -12.27
N ALA A 235 -4.03 -8.50 -11.56
CA ALA A 235 -2.72 -9.16 -11.47
C ALA A 235 -2.27 -9.70 -12.84
N ILE A 236 -3.19 -10.24 -13.64
CA ILE A 236 -2.88 -10.74 -14.98
C ILE A 236 -2.58 -9.57 -15.92
N ILE A 237 -3.38 -8.50 -15.86
CA ILE A 237 -3.13 -7.27 -16.63
C ILE A 237 -1.74 -6.70 -16.29
N ALA A 238 -1.43 -6.58 -15.00
CA ALA A 238 -0.14 -6.07 -14.52
C ALA A 238 1.04 -6.93 -14.98
N TYR A 239 0.92 -8.25 -14.86
CA TYR A 239 1.93 -9.21 -15.35
C TYR A 239 2.18 -9.05 -16.86
N VAL A 240 1.12 -9.04 -17.67
CA VAL A 240 1.24 -8.93 -19.13
C VAL A 240 1.87 -7.61 -19.53
N LEU A 241 1.42 -6.49 -18.96
CA LEU A 241 1.97 -5.16 -19.25
C LEU A 241 3.43 -5.00 -18.80
N ALA A 242 3.83 -5.69 -17.74
CA ALA A 242 5.23 -5.74 -17.32
C ALA A 242 6.08 -6.60 -18.26
N MET A 243 5.62 -7.79 -18.67
CA MET A 243 6.37 -8.65 -19.58
C MET A 243 6.68 -7.97 -20.92
N VAL A 244 5.71 -7.21 -21.45
CA VAL A 244 5.84 -6.59 -22.77
C VAL A 244 6.45 -5.19 -22.72
N SER A 245 6.80 -4.66 -21.55
CA SER A 245 7.22 -3.26 -21.43
C SER A 245 8.51 -2.93 -22.15
N ASP A 246 9.45 -3.86 -22.13
CA ASP A 246 10.82 -3.65 -22.60
C ASP A 246 11.00 -4.29 -23.99
N MET A 247 9.89 -4.70 -24.60
CA MET A 247 9.87 -5.31 -25.92
C MET A 247 9.95 -4.25 -27.00
N GLN A 248 11.10 -4.15 -27.68
CA GLN A 248 11.22 -3.36 -28.92
C GLN A 248 10.74 -4.13 -30.17
N GLY A 249 10.13 -3.45 -31.14
CA GLY A 249 9.70 -4.00 -32.44
C GLY A 249 8.35 -4.74 -32.44
N ASP A 250 7.90 -5.20 -33.61
CA ASP A 250 6.68 -6.03 -33.71
C ASP A 250 6.93 -7.44 -33.17
N LYS A 251 6.40 -7.71 -31.98
CA LYS A 251 6.56 -8.97 -31.25
C LYS A 251 5.25 -9.72 -31.06
N LYS A 252 4.29 -9.53 -31.98
CA LYS A 252 2.95 -10.14 -31.91
C LYS A 252 2.98 -11.64 -31.57
N LEU A 253 3.85 -12.42 -32.21
CA LEU A 253 3.96 -13.87 -31.96
C LEU A 253 4.47 -14.21 -30.56
N ILE A 254 5.40 -13.43 -30.02
CA ILE A 254 5.92 -13.60 -28.66
C ILE A 254 4.83 -13.27 -27.65
N ILE A 255 4.13 -12.15 -27.86
CA ILE A 255 3.02 -11.72 -27.02
C ILE A 255 1.88 -12.74 -27.04
N GLN A 256 1.53 -13.28 -28.22
CA GLN A 256 0.55 -14.36 -28.34
C GLN A 256 0.98 -15.60 -27.56
N ARG A 257 2.27 -15.99 -27.62
CA ARG A 257 2.77 -17.13 -26.86
C ARG A 257 2.63 -16.91 -25.36
N ILE A 258 3.00 -15.73 -24.87
CA ILE A 258 2.84 -15.36 -23.44
C ILE A 258 1.37 -15.43 -23.04
N ILE A 259 0.47 -14.80 -23.79
CA ILE A 259 -0.96 -14.78 -23.47
C ILE A 259 -1.57 -16.18 -23.56
N ASN A 260 -1.13 -17.02 -24.50
CA ASN A 260 -1.64 -18.38 -24.65
C ASN A 260 -1.23 -19.30 -23.48
N GLN A 261 -0.11 -19.03 -22.83
CA GLN A 261 0.34 -19.75 -21.63
C GLN A 261 -0.45 -19.38 -20.38
N LEU A 262 -1.16 -18.24 -20.38
CA LEU A 262 -2.00 -17.85 -19.26
C LEU A 262 -3.20 -18.79 -19.11
N ASN A 263 -3.49 -19.17 -17.86
CA ASN A 263 -4.67 -19.93 -17.50
C ASN A 263 -5.91 -19.02 -17.43
N VAL A 264 -6.32 -18.50 -18.59
CA VAL A 264 -7.50 -17.64 -18.74
C VAL A 264 -8.36 -18.08 -19.93
N PRO A 265 -9.68 -17.81 -19.92
CA PRO A 265 -10.56 -18.12 -21.05
C PRO A 265 -10.12 -17.45 -22.35
N ALA A 266 -10.48 -18.06 -23.49
CA ALA A 266 -10.14 -17.53 -24.80
C ALA A 266 -10.64 -16.08 -25.02
N SER A 267 -11.81 -15.72 -24.48
CA SER A 267 -12.31 -14.34 -24.52
C SER A 267 -11.31 -13.36 -23.90
N GLN A 268 -10.81 -13.66 -22.71
CA GLN A 268 -9.81 -12.82 -22.02
C GLN A 268 -8.48 -12.79 -22.78
N LYS A 269 -8.06 -13.88 -23.43
CA LYS A 269 -6.85 -13.88 -24.30
C LYS A 269 -6.98 -12.89 -25.44
N TYR A 270 -8.11 -12.88 -26.15
CA TYR A 270 -8.38 -11.89 -27.21
C TYR A 270 -8.40 -10.45 -26.66
N MET A 271 -9.04 -10.26 -25.51
CA MET A 271 -9.09 -8.96 -24.83
C MET A 271 -7.69 -8.45 -24.46
N LEU A 272 -6.80 -9.30 -23.95
CA LEU A 272 -5.39 -8.94 -23.68
C LEU A 272 -4.64 -8.54 -24.95
N MET A 273 -4.84 -9.26 -26.06
CA MET A 273 -4.25 -8.88 -27.36
C MET A 273 -4.72 -7.49 -27.80
N GLY A 274 -6.03 -7.21 -27.71
CA GLY A 274 -6.60 -5.88 -28.03
C GLY A 274 -6.12 -4.78 -27.10
N MET A 275 -5.99 -5.07 -25.80
CA MET A 275 -5.44 -4.14 -24.81
C MET A 275 -4.05 -3.65 -25.21
N LEU A 276 -3.23 -4.54 -25.77
CA LEU A 276 -1.89 -4.26 -26.28
C LEU A 276 -1.87 -3.62 -27.68
N GLY A 277 -3.03 -3.34 -28.27
CA GLY A 277 -3.18 -2.64 -29.56
C GLY A 277 -3.33 -3.56 -30.77
N TYR A 278 -3.41 -4.88 -30.59
CA TYR A 278 -3.55 -5.81 -31.71
C TYR A 278 -5.02 -6.04 -32.09
N ARG A 279 -5.32 -5.93 -33.39
CA ARG A 279 -6.63 -6.33 -33.93
C ARG A 279 -6.79 -7.85 -33.96
N ASN A 280 -8.00 -8.29 -33.62
CA ASN A 280 -8.38 -9.69 -33.60
C ASN A 280 -9.24 -10.03 -34.83
N LYS A 281 -8.89 -11.12 -35.54
CA LYS A 281 -9.67 -11.59 -36.71
C LYS A 281 -10.79 -12.56 -36.32
N ASN A 282 -10.60 -13.27 -35.21
CA ASN A 282 -11.49 -14.32 -34.71
C ASN A 282 -11.89 -13.99 -33.28
N GLY A 283 -12.99 -14.55 -32.78
CA GLY A 283 -13.38 -14.43 -31.37
C GLY A 283 -14.32 -13.27 -31.04
N ALA A 284 -14.75 -12.49 -32.04
CA ALA A 284 -15.66 -11.35 -31.87
C ALA A 284 -16.94 -11.72 -31.09
N GLY A 285 -17.58 -12.83 -31.46
CA GLY A 285 -18.82 -13.29 -30.81
C GLY A 285 -18.64 -13.67 -29.35
N ILE A 286 -17.57 -14.43 -29.02
CA ILE A 286 -17.31 -14.87 -27.64
C ILE A 286 -16.89 -13.70 -26.73
N VAL A 287 -16.15 -12.72 -27.26
CA VAL A 287 -15.76 -11.51 -26.51
C VAL A 287 -16.98 -10.64 -26.26
N ARG A 288 -17.84 -10.43 -27.26
CA ARG A 288 -19.10 -9.67 -27.09
C ARG A 288 -20.02 -10.32 -26.07
N ALA A 289 -20.23 -11.64 -26.17
CA ALA A 289 -21.06 -12.39 -25.22
C ALA A 289 -20.50 -12.30 -23.79
N TYR A 290 -19.17 -12.33 -23.63
CA TYR A 290 -18.51 -12.18 -22.34
C TYR A 290 -18.71 -10.77 -21.76
N ILE A 291 -18.42 -9.72 -22.53
CA ILE A 291 -18.56 -8.32 -22.11
C ILE A 291 -20.00 -7.96 -21.72
N ASN A 292 -20.99 -8.50 -22.43
CA ASN A 292 -22.40 -8.23 -22.13
C ASN A 292 -22.84 -8.66 -20.73
N ARG A 293 -22.14 -9.64 -20.12
CA ARG A 293 -22.40 -10.14 -18.76
C ARG A 293 -21.71 -9.30 -17.67
N LEU A 294 -20.81 -8.39 -18.04
CA LEU A 294 -20.11 -7.55 -17.08
C LEU A 294 -21.04 -6.46 -16.54
N ASP A 295 -20.80 -6.08 -15.29
CA ASP A 295 -21.44 -4.94 -14.63
C ASP A 295 -20.81 -3.62 -15.10
N LEU A 296 -21.16 -3.26 -16.33
CA LEU A 296 -20.72 -2.07 -17.05
C LEU A 296 -21.91 -1.48 -17.79
N THR A 297 -21.91 -0.16 -17.94
CA THR A 297 -22.89 0.56 -18.77
C THR A 297 -22.77 0.17 -20.24
N ARG A 298 -23.77 0.50 -21.05
CA ARG A 298 -23.77 0.19 -22.49
C ARG A 298 -22.59 0.84 -23.22
N THR A 299 -22.24 2.08 -22.86
CA THR A 299 -21.11 2.82 -23.44
C THR A 299 -19.78 2.20 -23.04
N GLU A 300 -19.60 1.84 -21.76
CA GLU A 300 -18.39 1.16 -21.28
C GLU A 300 -18.21 -0.23 -21.92
N LYS A 301 -19.31 -0.98 -22.11
CA LYS A 301 -19.28 -2.27 -22.83
C LYS A 301 -18.81 -2.11 -24.27
N GLN A 302 -19.31 -1.09 -24.96
CA GLN A 302 -18.90 -0.80 -26.34
C GLN A 302 -17.42 -0.39 -26.40
N SER A 303 -17.00 0.54 -25.53
CA SER A 303 -15.61 0.97 -25.43
C SER A 303 -14.65 -0.19 -25.12
N LEU A 304 -15.03 -1.07 -24.17
CA LEU A 304 -14.24 -2.26 -23.84
C LEU A 304 -14.16 -3.24 -25.02
N TYR A 305 -15.23 -3.39 -25.79
CA TYR A 305 -15.24 -4.24 -26.99
C TYR A 305 -14.29 -3.71 -28.08
N GLU A 306 -14.35 -2.41 -28.35
CA GLU A 306 -13.46 -1.73 -29.31
C GLU A 306 -12.00 -1.80 -28.86
N HIS A 307 -11.74 -1.52 -27.58
CA HIS A 307 -10.42 -1.67 -26.99
C HIS A 307 -9.91 -3.11 -26.98
N SER A 308 -10.81 -4.10 -27.09
CA SER A 308 -10.48 -5.52 -27.27
C SER A 308 -10.12 -5.87 -28.72
N GLY A 309 -10.03 -4.89 -29.61
CA GLY A 309 -9.50 -5.04 -30.96
C GLY A 309 -10.53 -5.52 -32.00
N TYR A 310 -11.81 -5.17 -31.81
CA TYR A 310 -12.94 -5.48 -32.71
C TYR A 310 -13.72 -4.23 -33.11
#